data_AF-A0A9P9WPZ9-F1
#
_entry.id   AF-A0A9P9WPZ9-F1
#
_cell.length_a   1.000
_cell.length_b   1.000
_cell.length_c   1.000
_cell.angle_alpha   90.00
_cell.angle_beta   90.00
_cell.angle_gamma   90.00
#
_symmetry.space_group_name_H-M   'P 1'
#
loop_
_entity.id
_entity.type
_entity.pdbx_description
1 polymer ?
#
loop_
_entity_poly.entity_id
_entity_poly.type
_entity_poly.pdbx_seq_one_letter_code
_entity_poly.pdbx_strand_id
1 'polypeptide(L)'
;MSDQNIKPQTTGGIWFPNAFRPEVADAKKPIILHFHPGGYVMGDVRVDGAFAARLLSEKIGCYALWTDHGEAVGLPAPRGALIFSPAVSFLAATDPKTVLENPNYKNDYMDPTFVTWGARRFVLNEPTATTYMNPLQSPFKSPCPIWVYCGGCELFYDDATEFVSKMKDIPGNEVSYVVKRLANHDISFAGNLLGWKTEAEKIADRAGRWVAELLH
;
A
#
# COMPACT_ATOMS: atom_id res chain seq x y z
N MET A 1 13.09 7.35 -12.51
CA MET A 1 14.27 6.96 -13.33
C MET A 1 13.82 5.85 -14.27
N SER A 2 14.38 5.75 -15.48
CA SER A 2 14.11 4.63 -16.38
C SER A 2 15.17 3.53 -16.19
N ASP A 3 14.84 2.49 -15.43
CA ASP A 3 15.65 1.27 -15.40
C ASP A 3 15.45 0.51 -16.73
N GLN A 4 16.55 0.20 -17.43
CA GLN A 4 16.52 -0.51 -18.71
C GLN A 4 16.12 -1.99 -18.59
N ASN A 5 16.19 -2.54 -17.38
CA ASN A 5 15.86 -3.93 -17.07
C ASN A 5 14.35 -4.11 -16.84
N ILE A 6 13.66 -3.08 -16.35
CA ILE A 6 12.22 -3.14 -16.06
C ILE A 6 11.45 -2.74 -17.31
N LYS A 7 10.59 -3.64 -17.79
CA LYS A 7 9.81 -3.48 -19.02
C LYS A 7 8.33 -3.73 -18.72
N PRO A 8 7.40 -2.89 -19.21
CA PRO A 8 5.97 -3.13 -19.05
C PRO A 8 5.57 -4.51 -19.58
N GLN A 9 4.71 -5.21 -18.83
CA GLN A 9 4.10 -6.47 -19.23
C GLN A 9 2.59 -6.42 -19.00
N THR A 10 1.85 -7.21 -19.78
CA THR A 10 0.40 -7.37 -19.59
C THR A 10 0.13 -8.16 -18.31
N THR A 11 -0.48 -7.51 -17.31
CA THR A 11 -0.97 -8.15 -16.09
C THR A 11 -2.50 -8.25 -16.09
N GLY A 12 -3.04 -9.17 -15.29
CA GLY A 12 -4.49 -9.23 -15.04
C GLY A 12 -4.99 -8.03 -14.24
N GLY A 13 -6.23 -7.63 -14.48
CA GLY A 13 -6.93 -6.58 -13.74
C GLY A 13 -8.43 -6.89 -13.62
N ILE A 14 -9.05 -6.44 -12.54
CA ILE A 14 -10.47 -6.67 -12.25
C ILE A 14 -11.09 -5.34 -11.81
N TRP A 15 -12.18 -4.95 -12.47
CA TRP A 15 -13.00 -3.82 -12.05
C TRP A 15 -13.99 -4.26 -10.96
N PHE A 16 -14.11 -3.46 -9.90
CA PHE A 16 -15.03 -3.71 -8.78
C PHE A 16 -15.95 -2.51 -8.55
N PRO A 17 -17.23 -2.70 -8.15
CA PRO A 17 -17.93 -3.98 -8.05
C PRO A 17 -18.42 -4.52 -9.41
N ASN A 18 -18.32 -3.72 -10.47
CA ASN A 18 -18.72 -4.06 -11.84
C ASN A 18 -17.67 -3.54 -12.83
N ALA A 19 -17.71 -4.05 -14.07
CA ALA A 19 -16.92 -3.50 -15.19
C ALA A 19 -17.14 -1.99 -15.36
N PHE A 20 -16.05 -1.24 -15.58
CA PHE A 20 -16.13 0.19 -15.85
C PHE A 20 -16.95 0.49 -17.10
N ARG A 21 -17.81 1.50 -17.01
CA ARG A 21 -18.71 1.96 -18.06
C ARG A 21 -18.67 3.49 -18.11
N PRO A 22 -18.00 4.10 -19.10
CA PRO A 22 -17.96 5.55 -19.27
C PRO A 22 -19.34 6.24 -19.18
N GLU A 23 -20.40 5.59 -19.68
CA GLU A 23 -21.77 6.15 -19.74
C GLU A 23 -22.39 6.46 -18.37
N VAL A 24 -21.91 5.80 -17.30
CA VAL A 24 -22.44 5.91 -15.94
C VAL A 24 -21.37 6.25 -14.90
N ALA A 25 -20.17 6.62 -15.35
CA ALA A 25 -19.09 7.03 -14.47
C ALA A 25 -19.34 8.45 -13.93
N ASP A 26 -19.29 8.61 -12.60
CA ASP A 26 -19.27 9.93 -11.98
C ASP A 26 -17.94 10.62 -12.27
N ALA A 27 -17.92 11.52 -13.26
CA ALA A 27 -16.74 12.24 -13.71
C ALA A 27 -16.10 13.15 -12.64
N LYS A 28 -16.72 13.29 -11.46
CA LYS A 28 -16.15 13.99 -10.30
C LYS A 28 -15.36 13.07 -9.36
N LYS A 29 -15.42 11.75 -9.56
CA LYS A 29 -14.71 10.76 -8.73
C LYS A 29 -13.40 10.33 -9.39
N PRO A 30 -12.35 10.09 -8.58
CA PRO A 30 -11.07 9.63 -9.08
C PRO A 30 -11.13 8.16 -9.50
N ILE A 31 -10.18 7.79 -10.35
CA ILE A 31 -9.77 6.40 -10.54
C ILE A 31 -8.52 6.16 -9.67
N ILE A 32 -8.50 5.06 -8.92
CA ILE A 32 -7.55 4.70 -7.87
C ILE A 32 -6.91 3.37 -8.26
N LEU A 33 -5.59 3.23 -8.43
CA LEU A 33 -5.06 1.86 -8.40
C LEU A 33 -4.96 1.36 -6.96
N HIS A 34 -5.52 0.18 -6.72
CA HIS A 34 -5.14 -0.66 -5.60
C HIS A 34 -4.24 -1.79 -6.09
N PHE A 35 -3.06 -1.93 -5.47
CA PHE A 35 -2.29 -3.18 -5.53
C PHE A 35 -2.70 -4.07 -4.37
N HIS A 36 -3.05 -5.31 -4.67
CA HIS A 36 -3.11 -6.32 -3.64
C HIS A 36 -1.71 -6.49 -3.04
N PRO A 37 -1.52 -6.30 -1.72
CA PRO A 37 -0.22 -6.46 -1.08
C PRO A 37 0.19 -7.94 -1.03
N GLY A 38 1.37 -8.22 -0.45
CA GLY A 38 1.98 -9.55 -0.36
C GLY A 38 1.11 -10.68 0.20
N GLY A 39 -0.02 -10.36 0.83
CA GLY A 39 -1.08 -11.29 1.21
C GLY A 39 -1.84 -11.97 0.04
N TYR A 40 -1.44 -11.82 -1.22
CA TYR A 40 -2.03 -12.51 -2.38
C TYR A 40 -1.96 -14.05 -2.31
N VAL A 41 -1.20 -14.59 -1.35
CA VAL A 41 -1.12 -16.01 -1.01
C VAL A 41 -2.16 -16.46 0.03
N MET A 42 -2.89 -15.50 0.65
CA MET A 42 -3.91 -15.75 1.69
C MET A 42 -5.35 -15.56 1.19
N GLY A 43 -5.57 -14.96 0.01
CA GLY A 43 -6.93 -14.71 -0.50
C GLY A 43 -6.99 -14.30 -1.98
N ASP A 44 -8.17 -14.41 -2.56
CA ASP A 44 -8.52 -13.91 -3.90
C ASP A 44 -9.14 -12.50 -3.75
N VAL A 45 -8.67 -11.54 -4.55
CA VAL A 45 -9.24 -10.19 -4.64
C VAL A 45 -10.75 -10.19 -4.97
N ARG A 46 -11.27 -11.27 -5.57
CA ARG A 46 -12.69 -11.48 -5.88
C ARG A 46 -13.54 -11.93 -4.68
N VAL A 47 -12.91 -12.47 -3.63
CA VAL A 47 -13.59 -13.10 -2.48
C VAL A 47 -13.27 -12.35 -1.20
N ASP A 48 -11.98 -12.26 -0.88
CA ASP A 48 -11.47 -11.77 0.41
C ASP A 48 -11.22 -10.25 0.36
N GLY A 49 -10.78 -9.74 -0.79
CA GLY A 49 -10.59 -8.30 -1.04
C GLY A 49 -11.88 -7.47 -0.98
N ALA A 50 -13.06 -8.09 -0.93
CA ALA A 50 -14.35 -7.42 -1.04
C ALA A 50 -14.64 -6.38 0.06
N PHE A 51 -14.08 -6.51 1.27
CA PHE A 51 -14.23 -5.49 2.31
C PHE A 51 -13.45 -4.22 1.97
N ALA A 52 -12.14 -4.33 1.72
CA ALA A 52 -11.30 -3.20 1.31
C ALA A 52 -11.80 -2.58 -0.01
N ALA A 53 -12.14 -3.42 -1.00
CA ALA A 53 -12.64 -2.99 -2.30
C ALA A 53 -14.00 -2.27 -2.20
N ARG A 54 -14.88 -2.65 -1.26
CA ARG A 54 -16.09 -1.89 -0.96
C ARG A 54 -15.77 -0.58 -0.24
N LEU A 55 -14.96 -0.64 0.83
CA LEU A 55 -14.67 0.49 1.69
C LEU A 55 -13.98 1.63 0.92
N LEU A 56 -12.99 1.32 0.09
CA LEU A 56 -12.31 2.32 -0.74
C LEU A 56 -13.20 2.79 -1.93
N SER A 57 -14.14 1.97 -2.42
CA SER A 57 -15.14 2.41 -3.42
C SER A 57 -16.12 3.43 -2.85
N GLU A 58 -16.70 3.13 -1.68
CA GLU A 58 -17.74 3.96 -1.06
C GLU A 58 -17.19 5.28 -0.53
N LYS A 59 -15.92 5.29 -0.08
CA LYS A 59 -15.28 6.46 0.53
C LYS A 59 -14.35 7.25 -0.40
N ILE A 60 -13.90 6.68 -1.53
CA ILE A 60 -12.85 7.28 -2.36
C ILE A 60 -13.12 7.22 -3.88
N GLY A 61 -13.25 6.04 -4.52
CA GLY A 61 -13.34 5.96 -6.01
C GLY A 61 -13.21 4.55 -6.65
N CYS A 62 -13.19 4.49 -7.99
CA CYS A 62 -13.17 3.24 -8.80
C CYS A 62 -11.73 2.86 -9.27
N TYR A 63 -11.46 1.67 -9.83
CA TYR A 63 -10.08 1.09 -9.79
C TYR A 63 -9.18 1.00 -11.08
N ALA A 64 -8.04 1.73 -11.16
CA ALA A 64 -6.87 1.65 -12.13
C ALA A 64 -5.88 2.87 -11.97
N LEU A 65 -4.59 2.95 -12.41
CA LEU A 65 -3.52 2.00 -12.83
C LEU A 65 -2.10 2.44 -12.28
N TRP A 66 -0.96 1.78 -12.62
CA TRP A 66 0.41 2.04 -12.07
C TRP A 66 1.17 3.21 -12.73
N THR A 67 2.38 3.53 -12.23
CA THR A 67 3.00 4.87 -12.29
C THR A 67 4.38 4.93 -12.93
N ASP A 68 5.29 4.02 -12.59
CA ASP A 68 6.73 4.19 -12.89
C ASP A 68 7.11 3.95 -14.36
N HIS A 69 6.19 3.38 -15.12
CA HIS A 69 6.25 3.32 -16.58
C HIS A 69 5.03 3.99 -17.25
N GLY A 70 4.29 4.83 -16.51
CA GLY A 70 3.06 5.47 -17.00
C GLY A 70 3.27 6.18 -18.33
N GLU A 71 4.25 7.09 -18.38
CA GLU A 71 4.62 7.83 -19.60
C GLU A 71 4.96 6.90 -20.78
N ALA A 72 5.66 5.79 -20.53
CA ALA A 72 6.03 4.80 -21.56
C ALA A 72 4.83 4.01 -22.10
N VAL A 73 3.65 4.10 -21.46
CA VAL A 73 2.37 3.55 -21.95
C VAL A 73 1.29 4.65 -22.13
N GLY A 74 1.67 5.94 -22.15
CA GLY A 74 0.79 7.07 -22.38
C GLY A 74 -0.09 7.51 -21.19
N LEU A 75 0.18 7.03 -19.98
CA LEU A 75 -0.51 7.41 -18.75
C LEU A 75 0.21 8.57 -18.04
N PRO A 76 -0.51 9.56 -17.49
CA PRO A 76 0.09 10.62 -16.68
C PRO A 76 0.52 10.11 -15.29
N ALA A 77 1.31 10.91 -14.58
CA ALA A 77 1.53 10.73 -13.15
C ALA A 77 0.19 10.76 -12.37
N PRO A 78 0.05 10.00 -11.28
CA PRO A 78 -1.17 9.99 -10.47
C PRO A 78 -1.31 11.31 -9.70
N ARG A 79 -2.54 11.70 -9.35
CA ARG A 79 -2.75 12.87 -8.47
C ARG A 79 -2.26 12.66 -7.03
N GLY A 80 -2.16 11.41 -6.58
CA GLY A 80 -1.59 11.04 -5.29
C GLY A 80 -1.55 9.51 -5.11
N ALA A 81 -0.82 9.04 -4.10
CA ALA A 81 -0.73 7.63 -3.73
C ALA A 81 -1.25 7.40 -2.30
N LEU A 82 -2.11 6.39 -2.13
CA LEU A 82 -2.54 5.87 -0.83
C LEU A 82 -1.75 4.61 -0.49
N ILE A 83 -1.07 4.62 0.66
CA ILE A 83 -0.27 3.51 1.15
C ILE A 83 -0.81 3.10 2.53
N PHE A 84 -1.14 1.82 2.70
CA PHE A 84 -1.62 1.26 3.96
C PHE A 84 -0.61 0.23 4.46
N SER A 85 -0.25 0.32 5.74
CA SER A 85 0.50 -0.70 6.49
C SER A 85 1.77 -1.24 5.77
N PRO A 86 2.69 -0.36 5.29
CA PRO A 86 3.68 -0.75 4.30
C PRO A 86 4.87 -1.53 4.88
N ALA A 87 5.07 -2.76 4.40
CA ALA A 87 6.32 -3.47 4.54
C ALA A 87 7.39 -2.85 3.61
N VAL A 88 8.41 -2.21 4.19
CA VAL A 88 9.42 -1.40 3.45
C VAL A 88 10.85 -1.96 3.52
N SER A 89 11.04 -3.14 4.13
CA SER A 89 12.33 -3.73 4.47
C SER A 89 12.32 -5.27 4.29
N PHE A 90 12.03 -5.75 3.07
CA PHE A 90 11.84 -7.19 2.84
C PHE A 90 13.09 -8.04 3.09
N LEU A 91 14.31 -7.49 2.99
CA LEU A 91 15.54 -8.22 3.34
C LEU A 91 15.61 -8.54 4.84
N ALA A 92 15.28 -7.58 5.71
CA ALA A 92 15.31 -7.79 7.17
C ALA A 92 14.33 -8.90 7.58
N ALA A 93 13.14 -8.90 6.98
CA ALA A 93 12.12 -9.93 7.17
C ALA A 93 12.54 -11.35 6.72
N THR A 94 13.69 -11.55 6.06
CA THR A 94 14.17 -12.91 5.72
C THR A 94 14.79 -13.67 6.90
N ASP A 95 15.18 -13.00 7.99
CA ASP A 95 15.54 -13.63 9.27
C ASP A 95 14.33 -13.56 10.23
N PRO A 96 13.76 -14.70 10.67
CA PRO A 96 12.61 -14.70 11.58
C PRO A 96 12.86 -14.00 12.91
N LYS A 97 14.12 -13.78 13.31
CA LYS A 97 14.45 -12.98 14.50
C LYS A 97 13.92 -11.56 14.41
N THR A 98 13.96 -10.92 13.24
CA THR A 98 13.50 -9.52 13.10
C THR A 98 12.01 -9.38 13.38
N VAL A 99 11.24 -10.46 13.20
CA VAL A 99 9.83 -10.54 13.62
C VAL A 99 9.72 -10.88 15.11
N LEU A 100 10.43 -11.90 15.58
CA LEU A 100 10.31 -12.41 16.97
C LEU A 100 10.82 -11.42 18.04
N GLU A 101 11.82 -10.61 17.70
CA GLU A 101 12.44 -9.60 18.58
C GLU A 101 11.74 -8.23 18.46
N ASN A 102 10.77 -8.08 17.55
CA ASN A 102 10.02 -6.84 17.33
C ASN A 102 9.14 -6.48 18.55
N PRO A 103 9.17 -5.23 19.07
CA PRO A 103 8.38 -4.82 20.23
C PRO A 103 6.86 -5.04 20.08
N ASN A 104 6.35 -4.96 18.86
CA ASN A 104 4.93 -5.12 18.54
C ASN A 104 4.50 -6.56 18.23
N TYR A 105 5.41 -7.53 18.19
CA TYR A 105 5.09 -8.92 17.82
C TYR A 105 3.94 -9.55 18.65
N LYS A 106 3.80 -9.17 19.92
CA LYS A 106 2.73 -9.65 20.82
C LYS A 106 1.38 -8.92 20.66
N ASN A 107 1.36 -7.83 19.90
CA ASN A 107 0.21 -6.94 19.71
C ASN A 107 -0.36 -7.04 18.27
N ASP A 108 0.41 -7.63 17.35
CA ASP A 108 0.03 -7.88 15.96
C ASP A 108 -0.41 -9.34 15.75
N TYR A 109 -1.06 -9.65 14.62
CA TYR A 109 -1.48 -11.02 14.26
C TYR A 109 -0.58 -11.67 13.20
N MET A 110 0.45 -10.95 12.76
CA MET A 110 1.34 -11.36 11.67
C MET A 110 2.31 -12.47 12.13
N ASP A 111 2.05 -13.70 11.69
CA ASP A 111 2.85 -14.88 12.04
C ASP A 111 4.29 -14.80 11.48
N PRO A 112 5.33 -15.14 12.27
CA PRO A 112 6.73 -15.04 11.84
C PRO A 112 7.06 -16.01 10.71
N THR A 113 6.43 -17.19 10.64
CA THR A 113 6.58 -18.14 9.54
C THR A 113 6.03 -17.53 8.25
N PHE A 114 4.84 -16.93 8.32
CA PHE A 114 4.20 -16.26 7.18
C PHE A 114 5.07 -15.10 6.65
N VAL A 115 5.45 -14.17 7.52
CA VAL A 115 6.28 -13.00 7.16
C VAL A 115 7.63 -13.45 6.58
N THR A 116 8.32 -14.38 7.26
CA THR A 116 9.64 -14.87 6.84
C THR A 116 9.58 -15.63 5.51
N TRP A 117 8.54 -16.46 5.31
CA TRP A 117 8.34 -17.18 4.06
C TRP A 117 8.02 -16.22 2.92
N GLY A 118 7.12 -15.25 3.13
CA GLY A 118 6.77 -14.23 2.15
C GLY A 118 7.98 -13.40 1.72
N ALA A 119 8.80 -12.98 2.69
CA ALA A 119 10.06 -12.29 2.43
C ALA A 119 11.01 -13.14 1.59
N ARG A 120 11.25 -14.41 1.95
CA ARG A 120 12.11 -15.34 1.20
C ARG A 120 11.54 -15.75 -0.17
N ARG A 121 10.26 -15.49 -0.44
CA ARG A 121 9.64 -15.65 -1.77
C ARG A 121 9.76 -14.40 -2.64
N PHE A 122 9.76 -13.22 -2.03
CA PHE A 122 9.82 -11.94 -2.75
C PHE A 122 11.25 -11.45 -2.99
N VAL A 123 12.18 -11.73 -2.07
CA VAL A 123 13.59 -11.37 -2.18
C VAL A 123 14.26 -12.13 -3.32
N LEU A 124 14.51 -11.42 -4.42
CA LEU A 124 15.33 -11.87 -5.54
C LEU A 124 16.81 -11.60 -5.25
N ASN A 125 17.71 -12.49 -5.69
CA ASN A 125 19.16 -12.27 -5.62
C ASN A 125 19.67 -11.38 -6.77
N GLU A 126 18.93 -10.31 -7.07
CA GLU A 126 19.15 -9.41 -8.20
C GLU A 126 19.46 -7.98 -7.71
N PRO A 127 20.64 -7.42 -7.99
CA PRO A 127 21.04 -6.10 -7.49
C PRO A 127 20.07 -4.97 -7.88
N THR A 128 19.50 -5.03 -9.08
CA THR A 128 18.54 -4.04 -9.61
C THR A 128 17.19 -4.08 -8.88
N ALA A 129 16.74 -5.26 -8.43
CA ALA A 129 15.51 -5.40 -7.65
C ALA A 129 15.66 -4.95 -6.19
N THR A 130 16.90 -4.86 -5.68
CA THR A 130 17.17 -4.69 -4.24
C THR A 130 16.61 -3.40 -3.66
N THR A 131 16.62 -2.30 -4.43
CA THR A 131 16.05 -1.00 -4.05
C THR A 131 14.52 -1.07 -3.92
N TYR A 132 13.83 -1.70 -4.86
CA TYR A 132 12.37 -1.86 -4.89
C TYR A 132 11.84 -2.74 -3.77
N MET A 133 12.64 -3.70 -3.29
CA MET A 133 12.30 -4.58 -2.16
C MET A 133 12.59 -3.94 -0.80
N ASN A 134 13.41 -2.88 -0.75
CA ASN A 134 13.85 -2.23 0.49
C ASN A 134 13.80 -0.69 0.38
N PRO A 135 12.65 -0.08 0.04
CA PRO A 135 12.54 1.37 -0.11
C PRO A 135 12.89 2.15 1.17
N LEU A 136 12.86 1.52 2.36
CA LEU A 136 13.42 2.09 3.59
C LEU A 136 14.91 2.45 3.46
N GLN A 137 15.69 1.65 2.74
CA GLN A 137 17.12 1.88 2.49
C GLN A 137 17.38 2.49 1.11
N SER A 138 16.33 2.90 0.40
CA SER A 138 16.39 3.53 -0.92
C SER A 138 15.21 4.49 -1.12
N PRO A 139 15.10 5.55 -0.27
CA PRO A 139 14.02 6.53 -0.39
C PRO A 139 14.16 7.30 -1.70
N PHE A 140 13.03 7.67 -2.32
CA PHE A 140 12.97 8.13 -3.70
C PHE A 140 12.17 9.42 -3.87
N LYS A 141 12.46 10.13 -4.97
CA LYS A 141 11.65 11.28 -5.40
C LYS A 141 10.31 10.79 -5.94
N SER A 142 9.23 11.10 -5.22
CA SER A 142 7.87 10.77 -5.65
C SER A 142 7.42 11.68 -6.81
N PRO A 143 6.68 11.15 -7.81
CA PRO A 143 6.03 11.95 -8.84
C PRO A 143 4.73 12.61 -8.34
N CYS A 144 4.25 12.28 -7.14
CA CYS A 144 2.97 12.75 -6.59
C CYS A 144 3.00 12.87 -5.05
N PRO A 145 2.02 13.56 -4.43
CA PRO A 145 1.77 13.47 -3.00
C PRO A 145 1.46 12.03 -2.55
N ILE A 146 1.99 11.65 -1.39
CA ILE A 146 1.78 10.34 -0.76
C ILE A 146 1.00 10.54 0.55
N TRP A 147 0.08 9.63 0.84
CA TRP A 147 -0.55 9.50 2.16
C TRP A 147 -0.34 8.08 2.66
N VAL A 148 0.19 7.96 3.88
CA VAL A 148 0.53 6.69 4.51
C VAL A 148 -0.33 6.48 5.75
N TYR A 149 -0.89 5.29 5.91
CA TYR A 149 -1.52 4.80 7.13
C TYR A 149 -0.70 3.69 7.76
N CYS A 150 -0.63 3.64 9.10
CA CYS A 150 -0.12 2.51 9.86
C CYS A 150 -0.79 2.42 11.25
N GLY A 151 -0.98 1.20 11.76
CA GLY A 151 -1.29 0.93 13.16
C GLY A 151 -0.06 1.09 14.05
N GLY A 152 -0.23 1.62 15.27
CA GLY A 152 0.87 1.76 16.23
C GLY A 152 1.31 0.44 16.87
N CYS A 153 0.55 -0.64 16.65
CA CYS A 153 0.84 -1.99 17.11
C CYS A 153 1.25 -2.94 15.97
N GLU A 154 1.63 -2.41 14.80
CA GLU A 154 2.14 -3.22 13.68
C GLU A 154 3.60 -3.64 13.88
N LEU A 155 3.96 -4.83 13.37
CA LEU A 155 5.37 -5.20 13.14
C LEU A 155 6.11 -4.14 12.30
N PHE A 156 5.44 -3.60 11.27
CA PHE A 156 6.02 -2.64 10.33
C PHE A 156 6.02 -1.20 10.83
N TYR A 157 5.57 -0.93 12.08
CA TYR A 157 5.36 0.44 12.56
C TYR A 157 6.64 1.31 12.57
N ASP A 158 7.74 0.77 13.10
CA ASP A 158 9.00 1.53 13.21
C ASP A 158 9.64 1.74 11.83
N ASP A 159 9.73 0.67 11.02
CA ASP A 159 10.16 0.68 9.62
C ASP A 159 9.36 1.69 8.77
N ALA A 160 8.03 1.67 8.85
CA ALA A 160 7.16 2.59 8.12
C ALA A 160 7.33 4.04 8.60
N THR A 161 7.58 4.25 9.90
CA THR A 161 7.84 5.58 10.47
C THR A 161 9.18 6.15 9.99
N GLU A 162 10.25 5.34 9.97
CA GLU A 162 11.55 5.74 9.44
C GLU A 162 11.50 6.01 7.92
N PHE A 163 10.82 5.14 7.15
CA PHE A 163 10.60 5.35 5.71
C PHE A 163 9.83 6.65 5.44
N VAL A 164 8.76 6.92 6.19
CA VAL A 164 8.02 8.20 6.09
C VAL A 164 8.92 9.39 6.40
N SER A 165 9.83 9.30 7.37
CA SER A 165 10.81 10.37 7.66
C SER A 165 11.72 10.60 6.46
N LYS A 166 12.43 9.54 6.02
CA LYS A 166 13.34 9.56 4.87
C LYS A 166 12.67 10.07 3.58
N MET A 167 11.40 9.75 3.36
CA MET A 167 10.63 10.22 2.22
C MET A 167 10.22 11.70 2.32
N LYS A 168 10.08 12.27 3.52
CA LYS A 168 9.85 13.72 3.72
C LYS A 168 11.12 14.54 3.55
N ASP A 169 12.26 13.98 3.91
CA ASP A 169 13.57 14.65 3.83
C ASP A 169 14.03 14.87 2.36
N ILE A 170 13.40 14.19 1.39
CA ILE A 170 13.66 14.37 -0.05
C ILE A 170 12.97 15.64 -0.58
N PRO A 171 13.71 16.60 -1.18
CA PRO A 171 13.16 17.89 -1.62
C PRO A 171 11.89 17.81 -2.49
N GLY A 172 10.83 18.44 -1.98
CA GLY A 172 9.52 18.51 -2.64
C GLY A 172 8.79 17.18 -2.74
N ASN A 173 9.09 16.18 -1.90
CA ASN A 173 8.14 15.12 -1.63
C ASN A 173 7.08 15.64 -0.66
N GLU A 174 5.81 15.36 -0.94
CA GLU A 174 4.69 15.66 -0.04
C GLU A 174 4.20 14.34 0.57
N VAL A 175 4.36 14.16 1.88
CA VAL A 175 4.03 12.89 2.56
C VAL A 175 3.19 13.13 3.81
N SER A 176 1.90 12.81 3.71
CA SER A 176 1.00 12.70 4.87
C SER A 176 1.21 11.35 5.58
N TYR A 177 1.13 11.34 6.91
CA TYR A 177 1.22 10.10 7.70
C TYR A 177 0.15 10.07 8.79
N VAL A 178 -0.49 8.92 8.96
CA VAL A 178 -1.63 8.68 9.86
C VAL A 178 -1.35 7.43 10.70
N VAL A 179 -1.01 7.64 11.97
CA VAL A 179 -0.82 6.55 12.93
C VAL A 179 -2.08 6.36 13.78
N LYS A 180 -2.62 5.13 13.83
CA LYS A 180 -3.64 4.74 14.83
C LYS A 180 -2.95 3.95 15.94
N ARG A 181 -2.52 4.63 17.01
CA ARG A 181 -1.61 4.13 18.07
C ARG A 181 -1.89 2.73 18.65
N LEU A 182 -3.14 2.26 18.62
CA LEU A 182 -3.55 0.98 19.24
C LEU A 182 -4.01 -0.08 18.21
N ALA A 183 -4.01 0.24 16.91
CA ALA A 183 -4.38 -0.72 15.87
C ALA A 183 -3.21 -1.62 15.49
N ASN A 184 -3.53 -2.88 15.16
CA ASN A 184 -2.65 -3.87 14.56
C ASN A 184 -2.66 -3.76 13.02
N HIS A 185 -2.03 -4.73 12.33
CA HIS A 185 -1.77 -4.64 10.89
C HIS A 185 -3.02 -4.55 10.00
N ASP A 186 -2.97 -3.64 9.02
CA ASP A 186 -3.95 -3.47 7.95
C ASP A 186 -5.42 -3.65 8.38
N ILE A 187 -5.87 -2.85 9.35
CA ILE A 187 -7.30 -2.79 9.69
C ILE A 187 -8.16 -2.32 8.51
N SER A 188 -7.56 -1.67 7.50
CA SER A 188 -8.24 -1.27 6.25
C SER A 188 -8.66 -2.48 5.41
N PHE A 189 -7.91 -3.59 5.46
CA PHE A 189 -8.27 -4.88 4.88
C PHE A 189 -8.99 -5.80 5.88
N ALA A 190 -8.41 -6.03 7.07
CA ALA A 190 -8.84 -7.07 8.00
C ALA A 190 -9.74 -6.57 9.16
N GLY A 191 -10.07 -5.28 9.23
CA GLY A 191 -10.73 -4.69 10.39
C GLY A 191 -12.13 -5.23 10.69
N ASN A 192 -12.84 -5.76 9.69
CA ASN A 192 -14.10 -6.48 9.88
C ASN A 192 -13.93 -7.83 10.61
N LEU A 193 -12.81 -8.52 10.42
CA LEU A 193 -12.48 -9.78 11.08
C LEU A 193 -11.88 -9.56 12.48
N LEU A 194 -11.07 -8.50 12.62
CA LEU A 194 -10.26 -8.23 13.82
C LEU A 194 -10.94 -7.29 14.85
N GLY A 195 -12.22 -6.97 14.67
CA GLY A 195 -12.98 -6.08 15.58
C GLY A 195 -12.72 -4.58 15.39
N TRP A 196 -11.89 -4.19 14.43
CA TRP A 196 -11.50 -2.80 14.14
C TRP A 196 -12.37 -2.09 13.10
N LYS A 197 -13.53 -2.64 12.70
CA LYS A 197 -14.38 -2.13 11.61
C LYS A 197 -14.63 -0.62 11.68
N THR A 198 -15.09 -0.12 12.82
CA THR A 198 -15.42 1.30 13.04
C THR A 198 -14.18 2.21 12.93
N GLU A 199 -12.99 1.65 13.11
CA GLU A 199 -11.71 2.34 12.98
C GLU A 199 -11.22 2.33 11.54
N ALA A 200 -11.39 1.20 10.83
CA ALA A 200 -11.16 1.09 9.39
C ALA A 200 -12.01 2.10 8.61
N GLU A 201 -13.30 2.24 8.98
CA GLU A 201 -14.22 3.22 8.40
C GLU A 201 -13.72 4.67 8.59
N LYS A 202 -13.24 5.03 9.79
CA LYS A 202 -12.66 6.36 10.08
C LYS A 202 -11.37 6.62 9.32
N ILE A 203 -10.54 5.60 9.09
CA ILE A 203 -9.30 5.69 8.31
C ILE A 203 -9.61 5.88 6.82
N ALA A 204 -10.57 5.12 6.27
CA ALA A 204 -11.04 5.30 4.90
C ALA A 204 -11.70 6.67 4.67
N ASP A 205 -12.50 7.16 5.63
CA ASP A 205 -13.05 8.53 5.61
C ASP A 205 -11.95 9.60 5.60
N ARG A 206 -10.80 9.35 6.23
CA ARG A 206 -9.65 10.27 6.23
C ARG A 206 -8.86 10.20 4.93
N ALA A 207 -8.68 9.03 4.34
CA ALA A 207 -8.11 8.86 3.02
C ALA A 207 -8.98 9.55 1.94
N GLY A 208 -10.30 9.37 2.01
CA GLY A 208 -11.26 10.00 1.09
C GLY A 208 -11.23 11.53 1.12
N ARG A 209 -11.12 12.15 2.30
CA ARG A 209 -10.93 13.61 2.42
C ARG A 209 -9.62 14.09 1.80
N TRP A 210 -8.50 13.41 2.09
CA TRP A 210 -7.21 13.76 1.51
C TRP A 210 -7.19 13.60 -0.02
N VAL A 211 -7.85 12.58 -0.57
CA VAL A 211 -7.99 12.44 -2.03
C VAL A 211 -8.88 13.55 -2.62
N ALA A 212 -9.94 13.98 -1.94
CA ALA A 212 -10.76 15.11 -2.39
C ALA A 212 -9.97 16.44 -2.41
N GLU A 213 -9.07 16.65 -1.46
CA GLU A 213 -8.14 17.81 -1.43
C GLU A 213 -7.22 17.85 -2.67
N LEU A 214 -6.95 16.71 -3.33
CA LEU A 214 -6.15 16.61 -4.55
C LEU A 214 -6.97 16.77 -5.86
N LEU A 215 -8.29 16.95 -5.78
CA LEU A 215 -9.19 17.08 -6.94
C LEU A 215 -9.68 18.52 -7.18
N HIS A 216 -9.28 19.45 -6.32
CA HIS A 216 -9.59 20.88 -6.38
C HIS A 216 -8.40 21.73 -6.83
#